data_AF-A0A2W5KBQ1-F1
#
_entry.id   AF-A0A2W5KBQ1-F1
#
_cell.length_a   1.000
_cell.length_b   1.000
_cell.length_c   1.000
_cell.angle_alpha   90.00
_cell.angle_beta   90.00
_cell.angle_gamma   90.00
#
_symmetry.space_group_name_H-M   'P 1'
#
loop_
_entity.id
_entity.type
_entity.pdbx_description
1 polymer ?
#
loop_
_entity_poly.entity_id
_entity_poly.type
_entity_poly.pdbx_seq_one_letter_code
_entity_poly.pdbx_strand_id
1 'polypeptide(L)'
;MDLEPSVLSGDASLARSVLVYLSSSECAEHRVRGDRPALGIVSGPASWAELQTLGQLIEHVDCVFVGGDLAAVLDPDRPVGSCAFDVDPELRRRAQQLRARMAWLGREMMFPVDLIVAARLEAGAAHHVVSVEACPPRAIVTDCGPASINQLFSRIRAAKAVVWTGLLGAFDLPPFCAGTAATARLVARLTCEGRLTSGAYGKSTAQAIHSLKLERDFTNVSSSTYRW
;
A
#
# COMPACT_ATOMS: atom_id res chain seq x y z
N MET A 1 26.63 19.28 50.54
CA MET A 1 26.10 18.08 51.22
C MET A 1 25.27 17.30 50.21
N ASP A 2 25.90 16.78 49.17
CA ASP A 2 26.86 15.64 49.15
C ASP A 2 26.16 14.30 49.31
N LEU A 3 26.51 13.43 48.37
CA LEU A 3 25.95 12.13 48.00
C LEU A 3 26.08 11.07 49.11
N GLU A 4 25.29 9.99 49.00
CA GLU A 4 25.88 8.65 48.87
C GLU A 4 24.97 7.74 48.02
N PRO A 5 25.47 7.13 46.92
CA PRO A 5 24.78 6.19 46.05
C PRO A 5 25.26 4.75 46.32
N SER A 6 24.37 3.85 46.76
CA SER A 6 24.73 2.44 46.89
C SER A 6 23.56 1.48 46.68
N VAL A 7 23.16 1.27 45.43
CA VAL A 7 22.85 -0.07 44.87
C VAL A 7 22.99 0.01 43.34
N LEU A 8 24.24 0.01 42.85
CA LEU A 8 24.59 -0.37 41.48
C LEU A 8 25.65 -1.45 41.57
N SER A 9 25.23 -2.69 41.81
CA SER A 9 26.05 -3.85 41.46
C SER A 9 25.11 -4.94 40.97
N GLY A 10 24.97 -5.00 39.65
CA GLY A 10 23.98 -5.84 38.98
C GLY A 10 24.02 -5.63 37.47
N ASP A 11 25.17 -5.98 36.89
CA ASP A 11 25.38 -6.30 35.47
C ASP A 11 25.00 -5.23 34.43
N ALA A 12 25.94 -4.33 34.15
CA ALA A 12 25.86 -3.33 33.08
C ALA A 12 25.73 -3.94 31.66
N SER A 13 25.88 -5.27 31.50
CA SER A 13 25.64 -5.95 30.22
C SER A 13 24.14 -6.17 29.93
N LEU A 14 23.31 -6.36 30.96
CA LEU A 14 21.87 -6.51 30.80
C LEU A 14 21.16 -5.16 30.60
N ALA A 15 21.66 -4.09 31.23
CA ALA A 15 21.17 -2.73 30.98
C ALA A 15 21.43 -2.27 29.52
N ARG A 16 22.56 -2.67 28.92
CA ARG A 16 22.82 -2.45 27.48
C ARG A 16 21.91 -3.27 26.58
N SER A 17 21.48 -4.45 27.01
CA SER A 17 20.61 -5.34 26.22
C SER A 17 19.17 -4.83 26.13
N VAL A 18 18.68 -4.17 27.19
CA VAL A 18 17.31 -3.60 27.24
C VAL A 18 17.28 -2.17 26.71
N LEU A 19 18.34 -1.37 26.89
CA LEU A 19 18.42 -0.04 26.26
C LEU A 19 18.61 -0.10 24.75
N VAL A 20 19.23 -1.16 24.21
CA VAL A 20 19.22 -1.39 22.74
C VAL A 20 17.80 -1.68 22.24
N TYR A 21 16.91 -2.25 23.04
CA TYR A 21 15.53 -2.54 22.61
C TYR A 21 14.62 -1.28 22.61
N LEU A 22 14.92 -0.29 23.45
CA LEU A 22 14.19 0.98 23.51
C LEU A 22 14.93 2.17 22.87
N SER A 23 16.14 1.97 22.37
CA SER A 23 16.77 2.83 21.35
C SER A 23 16.59 2.28 19.93
N SER A 24 15.92 1.14 19.77
CA SER A 24 15.48 0.61 18.46
C SER A 24 14.13 1.18 18.01
N SER A 25 13.52 2.07 18.79
CA SER A 25 12.34 2.84 18.38
C SER A 25 12.65 4.04 17.49
N GLU A 26 13.94 4.32 17.23
CA GLU A 26 14.38 4.91 15.97
C GLU A 26 14.76 3.77 15.02
N CYS A 27 13.77 2.93 14.66
CA CYS A 27 13.93 2.01 13.53
C CYS A 27 14.31 2.86 12.34
N ALA A 28 15.58 2.76 11.94
CA ALA A 28 16.23 3.40 10.81
C ALA A 28 15.18 3.90 9.79
N GLU A 29 14.86 5.18 9.92
CA GLU A 29 14.02 5.92 9.01
C GLU A 29 14.78 6.11 7.70
N HIS A 30 15.04 5.02 6.97
CA HIS A 30 15.21 5.06 5.52
C HIS A 30 13.83 5.44 4.95
N ARG A 31 13.45 6.68 5.20
CA ARG A 31 12.28 7.29 4.58
C ARG A 31 12.57 7.26 3.08
N VAL A 32 11.54 7.00 2.30
CA VAL A 32 11.48 7.23 0.84
C VAL A 32 11.60 8.75 0.56
N ARG A 33 12.58 9.42 1.15
CA ARG A 33 12.82 10.86 1.13
C ARG A 33 13.99 11.12 0.19
N GLY A 34 13.67 11.46 -1.06
CA GLY A 34 14.61 12.04 -2.02
C GLY A 34 14.78 11.25 -3.30
N ASP A 35 14.58 9.94 -3.25
CA ASP A 35 14.68 9.07 -4.42
C ASP A 35 13.52 9.29 -5.37
N ARG A 36 13.81 9.91 -6.52
CA ARG A 36 12.84 10.19 -7.57
C ARG A 36 13.16 9.45 -8.88
N PRO A 37 12.15 8.98 -9.62
CA PRO A 37 10.72 9.15 -9.33
C PRO A 37 10.22 8.24 -8.20
N ALA A 38 9.38 8.78 -7.33
CA ALA A 38 8.74 8.07 -6.23
C ALA A 38 7.32 7.64 -6.61
N LEU A 39 6.97 6.39 -6.31
CA LEU A 39 5.66 5.80 -6.57
C LEU A 39 4.94 5.47 -5.26
N GLY A 40 3.71 5.94 -5.13
CA GLY A 40 2.76 5.44 -4.15
C GLY A 40 1.93 4.29 -4.69
N ILE A 41 1.62 3.32 -3.85
CA ILE A 41 0.59 2.32 -4.11
C ILE A 41 -0.36 2.37 -2.92
N VAL A 42 -1.61 2.78 -3.16
CA VAL A 42 -2.66 2.87 -2.13
C VAL A 42 -3.85 2.03 -2.59
N SER A 43 -4.23 1.03 -1.82
CA SER A 43 -5.34 0.15 -2.19
C SER A 43 -6.16 -0.25 -0.96
N GLY A 44 -7.33 -0.85 -1.18
CA GLY A 44 -8.19 -1.34 -0.11
C GLY A 44 -9.56 -0.65 -0.10
N PRO A 45 -10.28 -0.71 1.04
CA PRO A 45 -11.65 -0.21 1.11
C PRO A 45 -11.70 1.31 0.97
N ALA A 46 -12.81 1.83 0.46
CA ALA A 46 -13.10 3.26 0.44
C ALA A 46 -13.38 3.75 1.87
N SER A 47 -12.33 4.09 2.61
CA SER A 47 -12.41 4.47 4.02
C SER A 47 -11.63 5.76 4.32
N TRP A 48 -11.95 6.41 5.44
CA TRP A 48 -11.26 7.61 5.90
C TRP A 48 -9.76 7.37 6.13
N ALA A 49 -9.38 6.18 6.61
CA ALA A 49 -7.99 5.83 6.86
C ALA A 49 -7.16 5.83 5.56
N GLU A 50 -7.70 5.27 4.48
CA GLU A 50 -6.99 5.24 3.20
C GLU A 50 -6.96 6.60 2.51
N LEU A 51 -8.03 7.39 2.60
CA LEU A 51 -8.01 8.77 2.10
C LEU A 51 -7.05 9.66 2.89
N GLN A 52 -6.91 9.45 4.20
CA GLN A 52 -5.91 10.15 5.01
C GLN A 52 -4.49 9.77 4.60
N THR A 53 -4.23 8.48 4.44
CA THR A 53 -2.93 7.95 4.00
C THR A 53 -2.57 8.47 2.61
N LEU A 54 -3.52 8.40 1.66
CA LEU A 54 -3.37 8.97 0.34
C LEU A 54 -3.05 10.46 0.41
N GLY A 55 -3.80 11.24 1.21
CA GLY A 55 -3.58 12.67 1.37
C GLY A 55 -2.19 13.05 1.87
N GLN A 56 -1.59 12.23 2.73
CA GLN A 56 -0.20 12.42 3.14
C GLN A 56 0.75 12.03 2.02
N LEU A 57 0.51 10.90 1.37
CA LEU A 57 1.41 10.33 0.38
C LEU A 57 1.51 11.18 -0.90
N ILE A 58 0.40 11.74 -1.38
CA ILE A 58 0.36 12.56 -2.60
C ILE A 58 1.20 13.82 -2.53
N GLU A 59 1.57 14.30 -1.35
CA GLU A 59 2.44 15.47 -1.18
C GLU A 59 3.90 15.14 -1.51
N HIS A 60 4.27 13.86 -1.58
CA HIS A 60 5.66 13.44 -1.67
C HIS A 60 6.02 12.47 -2.82
N VAL A 61 5.03 11.82 -3.44
CA VAL A 61 5.27 10.92 -4.59
C VAL A 61 5.04 11.63 -5.92
N ASP A 62 5.71 11.19 -6.99
CA ASP A 62 5.52 11.71 -8.34
C ASP A 62 4.31 11.06 -9.04
N CYS A 63 4.04 9.80 -8.68
CA CYS A 63 2.92 9.02 -9.17
C CYS A 63 2.26 8.25 -8.01
N VAL A 64 0.94 8.06 -8.06
CA VAL A 64 0.23 7.12 -7.17
C VAL A 64 -0.62 6.16 -7.99
N PHE A 65 -0.51 4.86 -7.72
CA PHE A 65 -1.44 3.85 -8.18
C PHE A 65 -2.50 3.62 -7.11
N VAL A 66 -3.78 3.69 -7.49
CA VAL A 66 -4.92 3.51 -6.59
C VAL A 66 -5.69 2.26 -6.99
N GLY A 67 -5.75 1.26 -6.10
CA GLY A 67 -6.50 0.01 -6.30
C GLY A 67 -7.69 -0.15 -5.35
N GLY A 68 -8.37 -1.30 -5.43
CA GLY A 68 -9.50 -1.66 -4.56
C GLY A 68 -10.70 -0.72 -4.68
N ASP A 69 -11.57 -0.74 -3.66
CA ASP A 69 -12.76 0.13 -3.62
C ASP A 69 -12.39 1.61 -3.58
N LEU A 70 -11.18 1.95 -3.13
CA LEU A 70 -10.68 3.31 -3.15
C LEU A 70 -10.59 3.88 -4.59
N ALA A 71 -10.29 3.04 -5.58
CA ALA A 71 -10.29 3.45 -6.99
C ALA A 71 -11.69 3.91 -7.43
N ALA A 72 -12.75 3.27 -6.93
CA ALA A 72 -14.12 3.59 -7.29
C ALA A 72 -14.56 4.99 -6.84
N VAL A 73 -14.05 5.46 -5.72
CA VAL A 73 -14.42 6.78 -5.17
C VAL A 73 -13.56 7.91 -5.73
N LEU A 74 -12.33 7.60 -6.14
CA LEU A 74 -11.40 8.55 -6.76
C LEU A 74 -11.63 8.68 -8.26
N ASP A 75 -12.10 7.63 -8.94
CA ASP A 75 -12.49 7.66 -10.35
C ASP A 75 -13.96 7.26 -10.57
N PRO A 76 -14.92 8.08 -10.09
CA PRO A 76 -16.34 7.74 -10.07
C PRO A 76 -16.99 7.68 -11.47
N ASP A 77 -16.31 8.18 -12.50
CA ASP A 77 -16.80 8.18 -13.89
C ASP A 77 -16.57 6.83 -14.59
N ARG A 78 -15.83 5.90 -13.96
CA ARG A 78 -15.55 4.58 -14.51
C ARG A 78 -16.43 3.47 -13.90
N PRO A 79 -16.81 2.44 -14.67
CA PRO A 79 -17.52 1.28 -14.14
C PRO A 79 -16.58 0.44 -13.25
N VAL A 80 -16.88 0.38 -11.96
CA VAL A 80 -16.05 -0.29 -10.94
C VAL A 80 -16.86 -1.31 -10.13
N GLY A 81 -17.91 -1.86 -10.75
CA GLY A 81 -18.73 -2.91 -10.19
C GLY A 81 -19.53 -2.47 -8.96
N SER A 82 -19.64 -3.35 -7.96
CA SER A 82 -20.37 -3.07 -6.72
C SER A 82 -19.72 -1.98 -5.85
N CYS A 83 -18.44 -1.69 -6.07
CA CYS A 83 -17.64 -0.80 -5.22
C CYS A 83 -18.06 0.68 -5.30
N ALA A 84 -18.82 1.06 -6.33
CA ALA A 84 -19.32 2.42 -6.50
C ALA A 84 -20.63 2.72 -5.74
N PHE A 85 -21.34 1.70 -5.25
CA PHE A 85 -22.64 1.87 -4.59
C PHE A 85 -22.48 2.23 -3.11
N ASP A 86 -23.43 3.01 -2.60
CA ASP A 86 -23.58 3.36 -1.17
C ASP A 86 -22.35 3.99 -0.49
N VAL A 87 -21.46 4.61 -1.27
CA VAL A 87 -20.33 5.37 -0.74
C VAL A 87 -20.82 6.63 -0.03
N ASP A 88 -20.38 6.82 1.22
CA ASP A 88 -20.59 8.04 2.01
C ASP A 88 -20.28 9.30 1.16
N PRO A 89 -21.24 10.23 1.00
CA PRO A 89 -21.03 11.48 0.27
C PRO A 89 -19.80 12.27 0.73
N GLU A 90 -19.45 12.19 2.02
CA GLU A 90 -18.33 12.93 2.59
C GLU A 90 -16.98 12.28 2.26
N LEU A 91 -16.94 10.94 2.18
CA LEU A 91 -15.79 10.21 1.62
C LEU A 91 -15.59 10.56 0.14
N ARG A 92 -16.67 10.60 -0.63
CA ARG A 92 -16.63 10.98 -2.06
C ARG A 92 -16.11 12.40 -2.24
N ARG A 93 -16.61 13.35 -1.44
CA ARG A 93 -16.13 14.75 -1.46
C ARG A 93 -14.63 14.81 -1.15
N ARG A 94 -14.17 14.08 -0.12
CA ARG A 94 -12.76 14.04 0.24
C ARG A 94 -11.90 13.42 -0.88
N ALA A 95 -12.34 12.35 -1.51
CA ALA A 95 -11.67 11.73 -2.64
C ALA A 95 -11.51 12.72 -3.81
N GLN A 96 -12.58 13.44 -4.17
CA GLN A 96 -12.54 14.46 -5.22
C GLN A 96 -11.53 15.59 -4.91
N GLN A 97 -11.46 16.03 -3.65
CA GLN A 97 -10.45 17.01 -3.22
C GLN A 97 -9.02 16.49 -3.41
N LEU A 98 -8.77 15.22 -3.07
CA LEU A 98 -7.44 14.60 -3.24
C LEU A 98 -7.06 14.43 -4.71
N ARG A 99 -8.02 14.06 -5.57
CA ARG A 99 -7.80 13.99 -7.02
C ARG A 99 -7.48 15.37 -7.61
N ALA A 100 -8.24 16.40 -7.22
CA ALA A 100 -7.97 17.78 -7.62
C ALA A 100 -6.60 18.25 -7.10
N ARG A 101 -6.21 17.86 -5.88
CA ARG A 101 -4.90 18.17 -5.30
C ARG A 101 -3.76 17.53 -6.09
N MET A 102 -3.87 16.25 -6.47
CA MET A 102 -2.87 15.59 -7.31
C MET A 102 -2.71 16.27 -8.67
N ALA A 103 -3.83 16.65 -9.31
CA ALA A 103 -3.80 17.40 -10.56
C ALA A 103 -3.13 18.78 -10.38
N TRP A 104 -3.45 19.51 -9.31
CA TRP A 104 -2.83 20.80 -8.99
C TRP A 104 -1.32 20.69 -8.76
N LEU A 105 -0.86 19.58 -8.15
CA LEU A 105 0.56 19.30 -7.98
C LEU A 105 1.28 18.90 -9.28
N GLY A 106 0.55 18.73 -10.40
CA GLY A 106 1.11 18.26 -11.67
C GLY A 106 1.60 16.82 -11.62
N ARG A 107 1.01 15.99 -10.76
CA ARG A 107 1.43 14.60 -10.50
C ARG A 107 0.43 13.61 -11.04
N GLU A 108 0.89 12.39 -11.25
CA GLU A 108 0.09 11.35 -11.90
C GLU A 108 -0.68 10.50 -10.89
N MET A 109 -1.96 10.28 -11.14
CA MET A 109 -2.79 9.31 -10.43
C MET A 109 -3.25 8.25 -11.43
N MET A 110 -2.87 7.00 -11.17
CA MET A 110 -3.16 5.84 -12.00
C MET A 110 -4.20 4.94 -11.34
N PHE A 111 -5.02 4.31 -12.16
CA PHE A 111 -6.08 3.39 -11.75
C PHE A 111 -5.97 2.08 -12.55
N PRO A 112 -6.59 0.98 -12.09
CA PRO A 112 -6.78 -0.21 -12.89
C PRO A 112 -7.44 0.09 -14.24
N VAL A 113 -7.06 -0.68 -15.26
CA VAL A 113 -7.64 -0.67 -16.62
C VAL A 113 -8.42 -1.96 -16.92
N ASP A 114 -8.20 -2.99 -16.11
CA ASP A 114 -8.91 -4.25 -16.11
C ASP A 114 -9.05 -4.79 -14.69
N LEU A 115 -10.05 -5.63 -14.47
CA LEU A 115 -10.47 -6.10 -13.15
C LEU A 115 -10.68 -7.61 -13.19
N ILE A 116 -10.39 -8.28 -12.08
CA ILE A 116 -10.87 -9.64 -11.83
C ILE A 116 -12.20 -9.50 -11.09
N VAL A 117 -13.25 -10.09 -11.67
CA VAL A 117 -14.60 -10.05 -11.11
C VAL A 117 -15.13 -11.44 -10.83
N ALA A 118 -15.91 -11.56 -9.76
CA ALA A 118 -16.60 -12.78 -9.36
C ALA A 118 -18.07 -12.48 -9.00
N ALA A 119 -18.90 -13.53 -9.02
CA ALA A 119 -20.27 -13.42 -8.52
C ALA A 119 -20.36 -13.42 -6.99
N ARG A 120 -19.32 -13.94 -6.31
CA ARG A 120 -19.23 -14.11 -4.86
C ARG A 120 -17.80 -13.88 -4.38
N LEU A 121 -17.67 -13.34 -3.18
CA LEU A 121 -16.39 -13.15 -2.51
C LEU A 121 -16.06 -14.35 -1.62
N GLU A 122 -15.69 -15.47 -2.24
CA GLU A 122 -15.35 -16.72 -1.56
C GLU A 122 -14.17 -17.42 -2.23
N ALA A 123 -13.43 -18.22 -1.46
CA ALA A 123 -12.29 -18.98 -1.99
C ALA A 123 -12.74 -19.96 -3.08
N GLY A 124 -12.01 -20.00 -4.19
CA GLY A 124 -12.31 -20.87 -5.33
C GLY A 124 -13.50 -20.43 -6.19
N ALA A 125 -14.06 -19.24 -5.96
CA ALA A 125 -15.15 -18.73 -6.80
C ALA A 125 -14.72 -18.60 -8.27
N ALA A 126 -15.63 -18.98 -9.17
CA ALA A 126 -15.47 -18.74 -10.60
C ALA A 126 -15.34 -17.23 -10.85
N HIS A 127 -14.34 -16.86 -11.63
CA HIS A 127 -13.99 -15.48 -11.90
C HIS A 127 -13.58 -15.31 -13.36
N HIS A 128 -13.63 -14.07 -13.83
CA HIS A 128 -13.18 -13.70 -15.17
C HIS A 128 -12.54 -12.31 -15.14
N VAL A 129 -11.73 -12.04 -16.14
CA VAL A 129 -11.10 -10.73 -16.34
C VAL A 129 -11.99 -9.91 -17.28
N VAL A 130 -12.23 -8.66 -16.91
CA VAL A 130 -12.97 -7.69 -17.73
C VAL A 130 -12.18 -6.39 -17.82
N SER A 131 -12.29 -5.66 -18.93
CA SER A 131 -11.84 -4.26 -18.93
C SER A 131 -12.71 -3.45 -17.96
N VAL A 132 -12.16 -2.36 -17.42
CA VAL A 132 -12.92 -1.49 -16.52
C VAL A 132 -14.17 -0.95 -17.19
N GLU A 133 -14.10 -0.60 -18.48
CA GLU A 133 -15.24 -0.12 -19.26
C GLU A 133 -16.33 -1.18 -19.46
N ALA A 134 -15.99 -2.47 -19.35
CA ALA A 134 -16.90 -3.59 -19.49
C ALA A 134 -17.31 -4.22 -18.15
N CYS A 135 -16.91 -3.64 -17.02
CA CYS A 135 -17.24 -4.21 -15.70
C CYS A 135 -18.76 -4.21 -15.49
N PRO A 136 -19.38 -5.39 -15.29
CA PRO A 136 -20.83 -5.46 -15.11
C PRO A 136 -21.28 -4.67 -13.87
N PRO A 137 -22.43 -3.99 -13.93
CA PRO A 137 -23.01 -3.37 -12.74
C PRO A 137 -23.19 -4.40 -11.63
N ARG A 138 -22.79 -4.05 -10.40
CA ARG A 138 -22.88 -4.90 -9.20
C ARG A 138 -22.00 -6.17 -9.21
N ALA A 139 -21.13 -6.37 -10.20
CA ALA A 139 -20.11 -7.41 -10.11
C ALA A 139 -19.19 -7.13 -8.92
N ILE A 140 -18.78 -8.19 -8.20
CA ILE A 140 -17.83 -8.05 -7.10
C ILE A 140 -16.44 -8.02 -7.72
N VAL A 141 -15.75 -6.89 -7.57
CA VAL A 141 -14.35 -6.75 -7.95
C VAL A 141 -13.49 -7.40 -6.87
N THR A 142 -12.71 -8.40 -7.26
CA THR A 142 -11.93 -9.21 -6.31
C THR A 142 -10.44 -8.92 -6.36
N ASP A 143 -9.91 -8.44 -7.49
CA ASP A 143 -8.50 -8.03 -7.64
C ASP A 143 -8.34 -7.13 -8.89
N CYS A 144 -7.18 -6.49 -9.03
CA CYS A 144 -6.77 -5.84 -10.27
C CYS A 144 -6.48 -6.90 -11.36
N GLY A 145 -6.87 -6.61 -12.60
CA GLY A 145 -6.59 -7.48 -13.73
C GLY A 145 -5.12 -7.46 -14.17
N PRO A 146 -4.71 -8.43 -15.02
CA PRO A 146 -3.32 -8.58 -15.46
C PRO A 146 -2.78 -7.36 -16.21
N ALA A 147 -3.58 -6.63 -16.99
CA ALA A 147 -3.11 -5.44 -17.70
C ALA A 147 -2.79 -4.30 -16.71
N SER A 148 -3.59 -4.14 -15.67
CA SER A 148 -3.38 -3.19 -14.58
C SER A 148 -2.11 -3.51 -13.79
N ILE A 149 -1.91 -4.78 -13.44
CA ILE A 149 -0.69 -5.23 -12.78
C ILE A 149 0.54 -4.99 -13.66
N ASN A 150 0.45 -5.21 -14.97
CA ASN A 150 1.56 -4.92 -15.90
C ASN A 150 1.88 -3.42 -16.00
N GLN A 151 0.88 -2.55 -15.98
CA GLN A 151 1.10 -1.10 -15.93
C GLN A 151 1.76 -0.68 -14.61
N LEU A 152 1.27 -1.20 -13.48
CA LEU A 152 1.87 -0.98 -12.17
C LEU A 152 3.34 -1.44 -12.14
N PHE A 153 3.63 -2.62 -12.69
CA PHE A 153 4.99 -3.14 -12.76
C PHE A 153 5.93 -2.27 -13.59
N SER A 154 5.42 -1.71 -14.69
CA SER A 154 6.20 -0.79 -15.51
C SER A 154 6.58 0.47 -14.71
N ARG A 155 5.67 0.99 -13.89
CA ARG A 155 5.94 2.12 -13.00
C ARG A 155 6.88 1.77 -11.85
N ILE A 156 6.71 0.61 -11.23
CA ILE A 156 7.61 0.12 -10.17
C ILE A 156 9.05 0.01 -10.70
N ARG A 157 9.24 -0.49 -11.93
CA ARG A 157 10.58 -0.60 -12.53
C ARG A 157 11.22 0.74 -12.89
N ALA A 158 10.41 1.77 -13.14
CA ALA A 158 10.87 3.12 -13.43
C ALA A 158 11.13 3.93 -12.15
N ALA A 159 10.51 3.55 -11.03
CA ALA A 159 10.64 4.21 -9.74
C ALA A 159 12.02 4.00 -9.12
N LYS A 160 12.48 4.99 -8.36
CA LYS A 160 13.60 4.87 -7.42
C LYS A 160 13.14 4.56 -6.02
N ALA A 161 11.90 4.89 -5.69
CA ALA A 161 11.31 4.47 -4.44
C ALA A 161 9.82 4.17 -4.54
N VAL A 162 9.36 3.23 -3.70
CA VAL A 162 7.96 2.80 -3.60
C VAL A 162 7.50 2.87 -2.15
N VAL A 163 6.36 3.50 -1.92
CA VAL A 163 5.61 3.42 -0.66
C VAL A 163 4.29 2.70 -0.94
N TRP A 164 4.06 1.57 -0.27
CA TRP A 164 2.90 0.72 -0.50
C TRP A 164 2.06 0.55 0.77
N THR A 165 0.76 0.80 0.64
CA THR A 165 -0.27 0.53 1.65
C THR A 165 -1.51 -0.11 1.01
N GLY A 166 -2.01 -1.16 1.63
CA GLY A 166 -3.23 -1.87 1.25
C GLY A 166 -3.03 -2.97 0.21
N LEU A 167 -3.98 -3.92 0.17
CA LEU A 167 -3.96 -5.07 -0.74
C LEU A 167 -4.63 -4.73 -2.06
N LEU A 168 -4.11 -5.24 -3.18
CA LEU A 168 -4.67 -5.00 -4.52
C LEU A 168 -5.98 -5.76 -4.78
N GLY A 169 -6.20 -6.84 -4.01
CA GLY A 169 -7.36 -7.72 -4.10
C GLY A 169 -7.62 -8.44 -2.78
N ALA A 170 -8.60 -9.35 -2.80
CA ALA A 170 -9.03 -10.17 -1.67
C ALA A 170 -8.01 -11.26 -1.32
N PHE A 171 -6.85 -10.83 -0.80
CA PHE A 171 -5.66 -11.65 -0.60
C PHE A 171 -5.90 -12.96 0.18
N ASP A 172 -6.79 -12.94 1.17
CA ASP A 172 -7.07 -14.11 2.00
C ASP A 172 -7.94 -15.16 1.29
N LEU A 173 -8.44 -14.86 0.08
CA LEU A 173 -9.34 -15.70 -0.70
C LEU A 173 -8.70 -16.08 -2.05
N PRO A 174 -8.01 -17.23 -2.15
CA PRO A 174 -7.48 -17.69 -3.42
C PRO A 174 -8.59 -17.84 -4.47
N PRO A 175 -8.37 -17.44 -5.74
CA PRO A 175 -7.11 -17.00 -6.34
C PRO A 175 -6.86 -15.48 -6.32
N PHE A 176 -7.64 -14.70 -5.55
CA PHE A 176 -7.66 -13.22 -5.56
C PHE A 176 -6.48 -12.56 -4.81
N CYS A 177 -5.37 -13.28 -4.69
CA CYS A 177 -4.13 -12.83 -4.08
C CYS A 177 -3.00 -12.60 -5.10
N ALA A 178 -3.23 -12.96 -6.38
CA ALA A 178 -2.20 -12.99 -7.40
C ALA A 178 -1.59 -11.60 -7.67
N GLY A 179 -2.39 -10.54 -7.76
CA GLY A 179 -1.90 -9.19 -8.00
C GLY A 179 -1.01 -8.69 -6.87
N THR A 180 -1.49 -8.81 -5.63
CA THR A 180 -0.73 -8.46 -4.41
C THR A 180 0.57 -9.25 -4.33
N ALA A 181 0.52 -10.57 -4.49
CA ALA A 181 1.71 -11.42 -4.34
C ALA A 181 2.76 -11.15 -5.44
N ALA A 182 2.32 -10.94 -6.68
CA ALA A 182 3.22 -10.64 -7.78
C ALA A 182 3.88 -9.25 -7.60
N THR A 183 3.11 -8.26 -7.13
CA THR A 183 3.62 -6.91 -6.80
C THR A 183 4.66 -6.97 -5.69
N ALA A 184 4.36 -7.67 -4.59
CA ALA A 184 5.28 -7.85 -3.47
C ALA A 184 6.62 -8.46 -3.93
N ARG A 185 6.57 -9.51 -4.74
CA ARG A 185 7.78 -10.19 -5.26
C ARG A 185 8.60 -9.28 -6.17
N LEU A 186 7.97 -8.45 -7.01
CA LEU A 186 8.70 -7.51 -7.86
C LEU A 186 9.41 -6.43 -7.03
N VAL A 187 8.70 -5.84 -6.07
CA VAL A 187 9.26 -4.80 -5.18
C VAL A 187 10.42 -5.36 -4.37
N ALA A 188 10.24 -6.53 -3.75
CA ALA A 188 11.29 -7.23 -3.02
C ALA A 188 12.54 -7.45 -3.88
N ARG A 189 12.35 -8.04 -5.07
CA ARG A 189 13.45 -8.30 -6.00
C ARG A 189 14.23 -7.03 -6.35
N LEU A 190 13.55 -5.96 -6.75
CA LEU A 190 14.21 -4.71 -7.14
C LEU A 190 14.92 -4.02 -5.97
N THR A 191 14.40 -4.21 -4.75
CA THR A 191 15.04 -3.73 -3.53
C THR A 191 16.34 -4.48 -3.25
N CYS A 192 16.32 -5.82 -3.31
CA CYS A 192 17.53 -6.63 -3.17
C CYS A 192 18.57 -6.36 -4.27
N GLU A 193 18.13 -6.02 -5.49
CA GLU A 193 19.00 -5.59 -6.59
C GLU A 193 19.61 -4.17 -6.36
N GLY A 194 19.24 -3.48 -5.27
CA GLY A 194 19.70 -2.12 -4.97
C GLY A 194 19.13 -1.05 -5.91
N ARG A 195 18.06 -1.38 -6.63
CA ARG A 195 17.46 -0.50 -7.66
C ARG A 195 16.28 0.32 -7.14
N LEU A 196 15.73 -0.06 -5.99
CA LEU A 196 14.51 0.49 -5.42
C LEU A 196 14.62 0.60 -3.91
N THR A 197 14.29 1.77 -3.36
CA THR A 197 14.02 1.95 -1.93
C THR A 197 12.54 1.65 -1.66
N SER A 198 12.21 0.67 -0.82
CA SER A 198 10.82 0.19 -0.66
C SER A 198 10.30 0.25 0.78
N GLY A 199 9.11 0.80 0.96
CA GLY A 199 8.39 0.82 2.23
C GLY A 199 7.01 0.19 2.10
N ALA A 200 6.69 -0.81 2.92
CA ALA A 200 5.37 -1.41 3.03
C ALA A 200 4.75 -1.09 4.39
N TYR A 201 3.55 -0.51 4.39
CA TYR A 201 2.90 0.03 5.60
C TYR A 201 1.47 -0.48 5.74
N GLY A 202 0.98 -0.47 6.99
CA GLY A 202 -0.35 -0.94 7.35
C GLY A 202 -0.41 -2.44 7.63
N LYS A 203 -1.28 -2.82 8.56
CA LYS A 203 -1.40 -4.19 9.09
C LYS A 203 -1.57 -5.24 8.00
N SER A 204 -2.52 -5.05 7.08
CA SER A 204 -2.82 -6.03 6.03
C SER A 204 -1.67 -6.18 5.03
N THR A 205 -1.04 -5.08 4.62
CA THR A 205 0.14 -5.10 3.73
C THR A 205 1.29 -5.84 4.40
N ALA A 206 1.64 -5.48 5.64
CA ALA A 206 2.72 -6.09 6.39
C ALA A 206 2.47 -7.59 6.61
N GLN A 207 1.21 -8.00 6.86
CA GLN A 207 0.83 -9.41 6.99
C GLN A 207 0.89 -10.17 5.66
N ALA A 208 0.57 -9.53 4.53
CA ALA A 208 0.70 -10.15 3.22
C ALA A 208 2.17 -10.37 2.85
N ILE A 209 3.03 -9.34 3.02
CA ILE A 209 4.50 -9.47 2.90
C ILE A 209 4.96 -10.61 3.81
N HIS A 210 4.61 -10.51 5.09
CA HIS A 210 4.44 -11.57 6.09
C HIS A 210 4.48 -13.01 5.58
N SER A 211 3.32 -13.36 5.06
CA SER A 211 2.94 -14.68 4.57
C SER A 211 3.76 -15.13 3.35
N LEU A 212 4.29 -14.18 2.58
CA LEU A 212 5.12 -14.43 1.40
C LEU A 212 6.60 -14.59 1.77
N LYS A 213 6.99 -14.35 3.03
CA LYS A 213 8.37 -14.43 3.54
C LYS A 213 9.30 -13.45 2.84
N LEU A 214 8.82 -12.22 2.62
CA LEU A 214 9.54 -11.18 1.87
C LEU A 214 10.01 -10.01 2.76
N GLU A 215 9.75 -10.04 4.06
CA GLU A 215 9.99 -8.89 4.96
C GLU A 215 11.43 -8.38 4.93
N ARG A 216 12.39 -9.29 4.79
CA ARG A 216 13.82 -8.97 4.74
C ARG A 216 14.29 -8.44 3.39
N ASP A 217 13.44 -8.56 2.38
CA ASP A 217 13.71 -8.15 1.01
C ASP A 217 13.12 -6.76 0.71
N PHE A 218 12.51 -6.10 1.71
CA PHE A 218 12.06 -4.71 1.65
C PHE A 218 13.00 -3.81 2.46
N THR A 219 13.07 -2.52 2.11
CA THR A 219 13.84 -1.56 2.92
C THR A 219 13.18 -1.34 4.28
N ASN A 220 11.84 -1.28 4.31
CA ASN A 220 11.07 -1.16 5.55
C ASN A 220 9.70 -1.84 5.41
N VAL A 221 9.29 -2.57 6.45
CA VAL A 221 7.95 -3.14 6.59
C VAL A 221 7.40 -2.79 7.97
N SER A 222 6.23 -2.16 8.02
CA SER A 222 5.60 -1.75 9.27
C SER A 222 4.11 -2.02 9.26
N SER A 223 3.58 -2.52 10.37
CA SER A 223 2.13 -2.69 10.57
C SER A 223 1.40 -1.37 10.89
N SER A 224 2.15 -0.33 11.23
CA SER A 224 1.61 1.01 11.48
C SER A 224 1.14 1.66 10.19
N THR A 225 0.14 2.54 10.30
CA THR A 225 -0.22 3.44 9.20
C THR A 225 0.98 4.29 8.84
N TYR A 226 1.21 4.47 7.54
CA TYR A 226 2.26 5.35 7.06
C TYR A 226 2.04 6.76 7.60
N ARG A 227 3.12 7.38 8.09
CA ARG A 227 3.15 8.78 8.54
C ARG A 227 4.41 9.43 8.01
N TRP A 228 4.25 10.63 7.46
CA TRP A 228 5.32 11.43 6.90
C TRP A 228 6.19 12.12 7.93
#